data_AF-A0A157PW19-F1
#
_entry.id   AF-A0A157PW19-F1
#
_cell.length_a   1.000
_cell.length_b   1.000
_cell.length_c   1.000
_cell.angle_alpha   90.00
_cell.angle_beta   90.00
_cell.angle_gamma   90.00
#
_symmetry.space_group_name_H-M   'P 1'
#
loop_
_entity.id
_entity.type
_entity.pdbx_description
1 polymer ?
#
loop_
_entity_poly.entity_id
_entity_poly.type
_entity_poly.pdbx_seq_one_letter_code
_entity_poly.pdbx_strand_id
1 'polypeptide(L)'
;MTRQRAGLPSRLKTIFLHRAALWALLLVVLHQSMVASSAYFLTAAIEALQAGGPFQRPLLLYFLAMILPFVPGCLAYVAVCAWANAAHASVVRIFEQRYQGRPLLYRDSAWREKVESIVSRNTFSALSGYIHYLYGLASFSLNSLLSLLVIAYLLPAGIWQGYLVSVAACAAVIGVFSPRVDRLSTAAQDNLARYGQVLGSLWANVTLGNPANLLHWRARARETGARYYHSLTALEWVKQASNGLLGLVTLIPSAYLIYQMVTAPRVEPALVAATLVNLTRIFHILNSLGALVYQVLEFRAADAALRFVFEATTPPAQHAPQPPCEGILLNDAPIPDGPALVKQLRSAPCGRYTLRGPNGSGKTTLLLGLKAADPDNTLYLPVSFEQLAWRSALDGLSSGERMMRVLAEVGEMPEVRCLLLDEWDANLDQGNIRRADAALAELAQRKVVVEVRHRRSALH
;
A
#
# COMPACT_ATOMS: atom_id res chain seq x y z
N MET A 1 18.84 0.57 26.79
CA MET A 1 18.07 -0.68 26.88
C MET A 1 17.65 -1.13 25.49
N THR A 2 17.73 -2.44 25.26
CA THR A 2 17.66 -3.20 24.01
C THR A 2 16.39 -2.97 23.18
N ARG A 3 16.47 -2.10 22.16
CA ARG A 3 15.56 -2.20 20.99
C ARG A 3 16.26 -3.06 19.93
N GLN A 4 15.85 -4.31 19.88
CA GLN A 4 16.27 -5.33 18.92
C GLN A 4 16.37 -4.74 17.50
N ARG A 5 17.46 -5.06 16.82
CA ARG A 5 17.51 -5.13 15.36
C ARG A 5 16.51 -6.20 14.91
N ALA A 6 15.22 -5.87 14.93
CA ALA A 6 14.22 -6.68 14.26
C ALA A 6 14.55 -6.59 12.77
N GLY A 7 15.11 -7.69 12.23
CA GLY A 7 15.19 -7.89 10.79
C GLY A 7 13.82 -7.60 10.17
N LEU A 8 13.78 -7.12 8.93
CA LEU A 8 12.51 -6.85 8.25
C LEU A 8 11.56 -8.04 8.50
N PRO A 9 10.36 -7.82 9.09
CA PRO A 9 9.35 -8.86 9.00
C PRO A 9 9.20 -9.13 7.52
N SER A 10 9.53 -10.36 7.10
CA SER A 10 9.44 -10.75 5.70
C SER A 10 8.05 -10.37 5.20
N ARG A 11 7.94 -9.73 4.04
CA ARG A 11 6.66 -9.29 3.45
C ARG A 11 5.58 -10.37 3.57
N LEU A 12 5.99 -11.63 3.41
CA LEU A 12 5.17 -12.82 3.60
C LEU A 12 4.53 -12.94 4.99
N LYS A 13 5.27 -12.71 6.07
CA LYS A 13 4.72 -12.75 7.43
C LYS A 13 3.71 -11.63 7.66
N THR A 14 4.01 -10.41 7.21
CA THR A 14 3.12 -9.26 7.39
C THR A 14 1.80 -9.41 6.63
N ILE A 15 1.82 -10.10 5.50
CA ILE A 15 0.63 -10.29 4.66
C ILE A 15 -0.10 -11.56 5.03
N PHE A 16 0.58 -12.71 5.15
CA PHE A 16 -0.08 -14.02 5.27
C PHE A 16 -0.32 -14.49 6.71
N LEU A 17 0.32 -13.92 7.72
CA LEU A 17 0.18 -14.37 9.12
C LEU A 17 -1.07 -13.77 9.79
N HIS A 18 -2.23 -13.88 9.13
CA HIS A 18 -3.51 -13.42 9.63
C HIS A 18 -4.56 -14.53 9.56
N ARG A 19 -5.39 -14.66 10.60
CA ARG A 19 -6.49 -15.63 10.63
C ARG A 19 -7.45 -15.44 9.45
N ALA A 20 -7.69 -14.18 9.06
CA ALA A 20 -8.52 -13.85 7.91
C ALA A 20 -7.95 -14.36 6.58
N ALA A 21 -6.62 -14.36 6.41
CA ALA A 21 -5.96 -14.93 5.24
C ALA A 21 -6.19 -16.45 5.15
N LEU A 22 -6.03 -17.15 6.28
CA LEU A 22 -6.30 -18.59 6.36
C LEU A 22 -7.76 -18.91 5.99
N TRP A 23 -8.72 -18.17 6.56
CA TRP A 23 -10.14 -18.35 6.24
C TRP A 23 -10.45 -18.07 4.77
N ALA A 24 -9.91 -16.99 4.20
CA ALA A 24 -10.09 -16.67 2.79
C ALA A 24 -9.60 -17.80 1.89
N LEU A 25 -8.41 -18.35 2.16
CA LEU A 25 -7.83 -19.45 1.38
C LEU A 25 -8.63 -20.75 1.55
N LEU A 26 -9.03 -21.12 2.76
CA LEU A 26 -9.85 -22.31 2.99
C LEU A 26 -11.22 -22.23 2.29
N LEU A 27 -11.87 -21.06 2.33
CA LEU A 27 -13.15 -20.83 1.67
C LEU A 27 -13.01 -20.88 0.15
N VAL A 28 -11.90 -20.40 -0.42
CA VAL A 28 -11.60 -20.56 -1.85
C VAL A 28 -11.45 -22.04 -2.20
N VAL A 29 -10.75 -22.82 -1.39
CA VAL A 29 -10.61 -24.26 -1.64
C VAL A 29 -11.95 -24.96 -1.65
N LEU A 30 -12.79 -24.68 -0.64
CA LEU A 30 -14.13 -25.23 -0.56
C LEU A 30 -14.99 -24.82 -1.76
N HIS A 31 -14.99 -23.53 -2.09
CA HIS A 31 -15.73 -22.97 -3.23
C HIS A 31 -15.38 -23.66 -4.54
N GLN A 32 -14.09 -23.70 -4.90
CA GLN A 32 -13.67 -24.27 -6.18
C GLN A 32 -13.82 -25.79 -6.23
N SER A 33 -13.70 -26.48 -5.09
CA SER A 33 -13.95 -27.93 -5.02
C SER A 33 -15.41 -28.27 -5.30
N MET A 34 -16.35 -27.49 -4.75
CA MET A 34 -17.77 -27.66 -5.03
C MET A 34 -18.08 -27.37 -6.51
N VAL A 35 -17.54 -26.30 -7.08
CA VAL A 35 -17.72 -25.97 -8.51
C VAL A 35 -17.13 -27.05 -9.42
N ALA A 36 -15.96 -27.63 -9.06
CA ALA A 36 -15.37 -28.73 -9.81
C ALA A 36 -16.26 -29.99 -9.77
N SER A 37 -16.80 -30.33 -8.59
CA SER A 37 -17.64 -31.52 -8.40
C SER A 37 -18.93 -31.52 -9.23
N SER A 38 -19.43 -30.34 -9.64
CA SER A 38 -20.64 -30.25 -10.47
C SER A 38 -20.50 -30.97 -11.82
N ALA A 39 -19.32 -30.97 -12.44
CA ALA A 39 -19.10 -31.68 -13.71
C ALA A 39 -19.21 -33.19 -13.52
N TYR A 40 -18.61 -33.70 -12.45
CA TYR A 40 -18.67 -35.13 -12.13
C TYR A 40 -20.13 -35.58 -11.92
N PHE A 41 -20.91 -34.84 -11.12
CA PHE A 41 -22.30 -35.20 -10.88
C PHE A 41 -23.18 -35.09 -12.13
N LEU A 42 -22.92 -34.11 -13.00
CA LEU A 42 -23.63 -33.98 -14.27
C LEU A 42 -23.34 -35.16 -15.20
N THR A 43 -22.07 -35.54 -15.35
CA THR A 43 -21.72 -36.70 -16.20
C THR A 43 -22.27 -38.01 -15.62
N ALA A 44 -22.17 -38.21 -14.30
CA ALA A 44 -22.78 -39.38 -13.65
C ALA A 44 -24.30 -39.45 -13.82
N ALA A 45 -24.99 -38.30 -13.83
CA ALA A 45 -26.44 -38.26 -14.09
C ALA A 45 -26.77 -38.65 -15.54
N ILE A 46 -25.96 -38.22 -16.51
CA ILE A 46 -26.14 -38.54 -17.93
C ILE A 46 -25.88 -40.02 -18.19
N GLU A 47 -24.79 -40.58 -17.63
CA GLU A 47 -24.46 -42.00 -17.75
C GLU A 47 -25.57 -42.87 -17.14
N ALA A 48 -26.05 -42.52 -15.94
CA ALA A 48 -27.16 -43.23 -15.31
C ALA A 48 -28.44 -43.16 -16.16
N LEU A 49 -28.74 -42.00 -16.77
CA LEU A 49 -29.88 -41.83 -17.66
C LEU A 49 -29.76 -42.69 -18.93
N GLN A 50 -28.57 -42.72 -19.56
CA GLN A 50 -28.31 -43.51 -20.76
C GLN A 50 -28.35 -45.02 -20.49
N ALA A 51 -27.88 -45.46 -19.33
CA ALA A 51 -27.93 -46.85 -18.90
C ALA A 51 -29.34 -47.29 -18.43
N GLY A 52 -30.33 -46.39 -18.41
CA GLY A 52 -31.67 -46.67 -17.88
C GLY A 52 -31.73 -46.83 -16.35
N GLY A 53 -30.69 -46.39 -15.64
CA GLY A 53 -30.58 -46.47 -14.18
C GLY A 53 -31.16 -45.24 -13.44
N PRO A 54 -31.15 -45.27 -12.09
CA PRO A 54 -31.67 -44.17 -11.28
C PRO A 54 -30.74 -42.94 -11.28
N PHE A 55 -31.11 -41.92 -12.06
CA PHE A 55 -30.33 -40.68 -12.23
C PHE A 55 -30.66 -39.58 -11.20
N GLN A 56 -31.66 -39.77 -10.32
CA GLN A 56 -32.15 -38.70 -9.43
C GLN A 56 -31.10 -38.26 -8.39
N ARG A 57 -30.31 -39.20 -7.85
CA ARG A 57 -29.25 -38.92 -6.86
C ARG A 57 -28.13 -38.02 -7.42
N PRO A 58 -27.46 -38.38 -8.54
CA PRO A 58 -26.43 -37.52 -9.11
C PRO A 58 -27.01 -36.17 -9.59
N LEU A 59 -28.26 -36.13 -10.06
CA LEU A 59 -28.93 -34.88 -10.43
C LEU A 59 -29.14 -33.95 -9.22
N LEU A 60 -29.56 -34.48 -8.07
CA LEU A 60 -29.71 -33.70 -6.84
C LEU A 60 -28.35 -33.16 -6.36
N LEU A 61 -27.30 -33.99 -6.39
CA LEU A 61 -25.94 -33.58 -6.03
C LEU A 61 -25.40 -32.50 -6.97
N TYR A 62 -25.73 -32.57 -8.26
CA TYR A 62 -25.42 -31.52 -9.23
C TYR A 62 -26.08 -30.18 -8.84
N PHE A 63 -27.38 -30.16 -8.51
CA PHE A 63 -28.05 -28.93 -8.08
C PHE A 63 -27.45 -28.35 -6.79
N LEU A 64 -27.14 -29.21 -5.82
CA LEU A 64 -26.45 -28.77 -4.60
C LEU A 64 -25.07 -28.19 -4.92
N ALA A 65 -24.31 -28.79 -5.83
CA ALA A 65 -23.01 -28.29 -6.26
C ALA A 65 -23.07 -26.96 -7.05
N MET A 66 -24.25 -26.58 -7.56
CA MET A 66 -24.46 -25.27 -8.21
C MET A 66 -24.92 -24.19 -7.22
N ILE A 67 -25.65 -24.55 -6.17
CA ILE A 67 -26.25 -23.60 -5.21
C ILE A 67 -25.35 -23.39 -3.98
N LEU A 68 -24.79 -24.46 -3.41
CA LEU A 68 -23.99 -24.36 -2.19
C LEU A 68 -22.72 -23.50 -2.32
N PRO A 69 -22.01 -23.42 -3.47
CA PRO A 69 -20.83 -22.57 -3.59
C PRO A 69 -21.07 -21.07 -3.29
N PHE A 70 -22.29 -20.56 -3.46
CA PHE A 70 -22.57 -19.15 -3.17
C PHE A 70 -22.22 -18.77 -1.72
N VAL A 71 -22.40 -19.69 -0.76
CA VAL A 71 -22.11 -19.44 0.66
C VAL A 71 -20.60 -19.24 0.92
N PRO A 72 -19.71 -20.21 0.63
CA PRO A 72 -18.28 -20.00 0.82
C PRO A 72 -17.74 -18.89 -0.09
N GLY A 73 -18.31 -18.68 -1.29
CA GLY A 73 -17.93 -17.58 -2.17
C GLY A 73 -18.15 -16.21 -1.52
N CYS A 74 -19.34 -15.95 -0.98
CA CYS A 74 -19.65 -14.69 -0.29
C CYS A 74 -18.80 -14.51 0.99
N LEU A 75 -18.67 -15.56 1.80
CA LEU A 75 -17.86 -15.50 3.02
C LEU A 75 -16.37 -15.26 2.72
N ALA A 76 -15.88 -15.80 1.61
CA ALA A 76 -14.50 -15.60 1.18
C ALA A 76 -14.22 -14.11 0.88
N TYR A 77 -15.14 -13.41 0.22
CA TYR A 77 -15.01 -11.96 0.00
C TYR A 77 -14.94 -11.17 1.30
N VAL A 78 -15.78 -11.49 2.28
CA VAL A 78 -15.72 -10.85 3.62
C VAL A 78 -14.37 -11.13 4.29
N ALA A 79 -13.88 -12.36 4.20
CA ALA A 79 -12.58 -12.74 4.74
C ALA A 79 -11.42 -12.01 4.05
N VAL A 80 -11.49 -11.78 2.73
CA VAL A 80 -10.51 -10.99 1.97
C VAL A 80 -10.49 -9.53 2.42
N CYS A 81 -11.65 -8.90 2.64
CA CYS A 81 -11.70 -7.55 3.19
C CYS A 81 -11.08 -7.48 4.59
N ALA A 82 -11.40 -8.44 5.46
CA ALA A 82 -10.82 -8.52 6.79
C ALA A 82 -9.29 -8.75 6.74
N TRP A 83 -8.82 -9.55 5.78
CA TRP A 83 -7.40 -9.78 5.53
C TRP A 83 -6.70 -8.48 5.10
N ALA A 84 -7.26 -7.74 4.15
CA ALA A 84 -6.70 -6.45 3.70
C ALA A 84 -6.59 -5.44 4.84
N ASN A 85 -7.61 -5.33 5.68
CA ASN A 85 -7.62 -4.42 6.83
C ASN A 85 -6.55 -4.80 7.88
N ALA A 86 -6.41 -6.09 8.18
CA ALA A 86 -5.41 -6.57 9.13
C ALA A 86 -3.98 -6.36 8.62
N ALA A 87 -3.74 -6.60 7.32
CA ALA A 87 -2.45 -6.35 6.69
C ALA A 87 -2.12 -4.85 6.69
N HIS A 88 -3.09 -3.99 6.37
CA HIS A 88 -2.93 -2.53 6.43
C HIS A 88 -2.54 -2.04 7.82
N ALA A 89 -3.28 -2.45 8.86
CA ALA A 89 -2.96 -2.09 10.24
C ALA A 89 -1.55 -2.54 10.65
N SER A 90 -1.13 -3.73 10.21
CA SER A 90 0.21 -4.26 10.47
C SER A 90 1.31 -3.43 9.78
N VAL A 91 1.08 -2.98 8.54
CA VAL A 91 2.03 -2.13 7.81
C VAL A 91 2.14 -0.73 8.43
N VAL A 92 1.02 -0.12 8.83
CA VAL A 92 1.04 1.16 9.55
C VAL A 92 1.85 1.05 10.85
N ARG A 93 1.71 -0.05 11.58
CA ARG A 93 2.51 -0.33 12.79
C ARG A 93 3.99 -0.50 12.48
N ILE A 94 4.36 -1.04 11.32
CA ILE A 94 5.76 -1.10 10.89
C ILE A 94 6.30 0.31 10.65
N PHE A 95 5.54 1.19 9.97
CA PHE A 95 5.93 2.59 9.81
C PHE A 95 6.13 3.26 11.17
N GLU A 96 5.17 3.13 12.09
CA GLU A 96 5.28 3.64 13.45
C GLU A 96 6.58 3.16 14.11
N GLN A 97 6.82 1.86 14.21
CA GLN A 97 8.00 1.30 14.88
C GLN A 97 9.33 1.70 14.24
N ARG A 98 9.36 1.86 12.90
CA ARG A 98 10.59 2.18 12.16
C ARG A 98 10.98 3.65 12.27
N TYR A 99 10.00 4.55 12.31
CA TYR A 99 10.21 6.00 12.35
C TYR A 99 10.14 6.58 13.77
N GLN A 100 9.52 5.88 14.73
CA GLN A 100 9.46 6.29 16.13
C GLN A 100 10.86 6.57 16.69
N GLY A 101 11.00 7.72 17.36
CA GLY A 101 12.23 8.10 18.06
C GLY A 101 13.37 8.56 17.15
N ARG A 102 13.09 8.95 15.90
CA ARG A 102 14.10 9.47 14.95
C ARG A 102 13.86 10.94 14.61
N PRO A 103 13.99 11.87 15.59
CA PRO A 103 13.65 13.28 15.39
C PRO A 103 14.47 13.96 14.28
N LEU A 104 15.70 13.50 14.02
CA LEU A 104 16.53 14.05 12.94
C LEU A 104 15.94 13.86 11.53
N LEU A 105 15.10 12.83 11.32
CA LEU A 105 14.41 12.63 10.04
C LEU A 105 13.28 13.65 9.81
N TYR A 106 12.80 14.33 10.86
CA TYR A 106 11.71 15.30 10.77
C TYR A 106 12.04 16.47 9.83
N ARG A 107 13.33 16.82 9.67
CA ARG A 107 13.79 17.92 8.81
C ARG A 107 13.90 17.58 7.34
N ASP A 108 13.95 16.30 7.00
CA ASP A 108 14.05 15.88 5.61
C ASP A 108 12.66 16.04 4.97
N SER A 109 12.37 17.24 4.45
CA SER A 109 11.07 17.58 3.89
C SER A 109 10.71 16.70 2.69
N ALA A 110 11.70 16.36 1.85
CA ALA A 110 11.52 15.47 0.70
C ALA A 110 11.16 14.06 1.16
N TRP A 111 11.84 13.54 2.18
CA TRP A 111 11.52 12.22 2.72
C TRP A 111 10.19 12.21 3.48
N ARG A 112 9.90 13.26 4.26
CA ARG A 112 8.63 13.41 4.98
C ARG A 112 7.45 13.41 4.01
N GLU A 113 7.49 14.25 2.98
CA GLU A 113 6.41 14.35 1.98
C GLU A 113 6.21 13.01 1.25
N LYS A 114 7.31 12.30 0.93
CA LYS A 114 7.25 10.96 0.35
C LYS A 114 6.55 9.97 1.28
N VAL A 115 6.96 9.88 2.55
CA VAL A 115 6.38 8.94 3.52
C VAL A 115 4.92 9.26 3.81
N GLU A 116 4.57 10.54 4.06
CA GLU A 116 3.19 10.97 4.30
C GLU A 116 2.28 10.64 3.12
N SER A 117 2.72 10.93 1.89
CA SER A 117 1.99 10.58 0.68
C SER A 117 1.78 9.06 0.55
N ILE A 118 2.80 8.26 0.80
CA ILE A 118 2.71 6.79 0.71
C ILE A 118 1.76 6.22 1.77
N VAL A 119 1.90 6.64 3.03
CA VAL A 119 1.08 6.15 4.14
C VAL A 119 -0.38 6.56 3.96
N SER A 120 -0.65 7.81 3.59
CA SER A 120 -2.02 8.33 3.49
C SER A 120 -2.75 7.93 2.22
N ARG A 121 -2.08 7.86 1.05
CA ARG A 121 -2.75 7.69 -0.25
C ARG A 121 -2.54 6.31 -0.87
N ASN A 122 -1.36 5.71 -0.70
CA ASN A 122 -0.98 4.55 -1.51
C ASN A 122 -1.03 3.23 -0.74
N THR A 123 -0.81 3.25 0.58
CA THR A 123 -0.61 2.02 1.38
C THR A 123 -1.84 1.11 1.35
N PHE A 124 -3.04 1.64 1.62
CA PHE A 124 -4.26 0.83 1.58
C PHE A 124 -4.58 0.32 0.17
N SER A 125 -4.51 1.19 -0.84
CA SER A 125 -4.80 0.83 -2.24
C SER A 125 -3.85 -0.26 -2.75
N ALA A 126 -2.55 -0.12 -2.51
CA ALA A 126 -1.54 -1.10 -2.92
C ALA A 126 -1.73 -2.45 -2.19
N LEU A 127 -1.96 -2.45 -0.88
CA LEU A 127 -2.16 -3.68 -0.11
C LEU A 127 -3.46 -4.39 -0.48
N SER A 128 -4.55 -3.64 -0.54
CA SER A 128 -5.86 -4.18 -0.92
C SER A 128 -5.81 -4.74 -2.35
N GLY A 129 -5.25 -3.99 -3.30
CA GLY A 129 -5.07 -4.46 -4.67
C GLY A 129 -4.24 -5.74 -4.76
N TYR A 130 -3.12 -5.83 -4.02
CA TYR A 130 -2.29 -7.03 -3.99
C TYR A 130 -3.00 -8.24 -3.37
N ILE A 131 -3.75 -8.05 -2.28
CA ILE A 131 -4.48 -9.13 -1.61
C ILE A 131 -5.65 -9.64 -2.46
N HIS A 132 -6.42 -8.74 -3.07
CA HIS A 132 -7.49 -9.13 -4.00
C HIS A 132 -6.93 -9.85 -5.23
N TYR A 133 -5.77 -9.39 -5.72
CA TYR A 133 -5.05 -10.08 -6.78
C TYR A 133 -4.65 -11.51 -6.35
N LEU A 134 -4.02 -11.68 -5.19
CA LEU A 134 -3.62 -13.00 -4.68
C LEU A 134 -4.81 -13.94 -4.51
N TYR A 135 -5.91 -13.43 -3.97
CA TYR A 135 -7.16 -14.17 -3.86
C TYR A 135 -7.69 -14.59 -5.25
N GLY A 136 -7.73 -13.65 -6.19
CA GLY A 136 -8.13 -13.90 -7.56
C GLY A 136 -7.25 -14.96 -8.22
N LEU A 137 -5.94 -14.89 -8.01
CA LEU A 137 -4.97 -15.88 -8.50
C LEU A 137 -5.18 -17.26 -7.90
N ALA A 138 -5.36 -17.35 -6.58
CA ALA A 138 -5.62 -18.62 -5.91
C ALA A 138 -6.94 -19.24 -6.41
N SER A 139 -8.00 -18.45 -6.44
CA SER A 139 -9.33 -18.87 -6.90
C SER A 139 -9.31 -19.37 -8.33
N PHE A 140 -8.67 -18.60 -9.21
CA PHE A 140 -8.54 -18.92 -10.63
C PHE A 140 -7.64 -20.15 -10.88
N SER A 141 -6.49 -20.23 -10.22
CA SER A 141 -5.55 -21.35 -10.37
C SER A 141 -6.18 -22.65 -9.89
N LEU A 142 -6.89 -22.59 -8.77
CA LEU A 142 -7.56 -23.75 -8.19
C LEU A 142 -8.76 -24.18 -9.05
N ASN A 143 -9.56 -23.24 -9.55
CA ASN A 143 -10.63 -23.55 -10.52
C ASN A 143 -10.08 -24.26 -11.77
N SER A 144 -9.01 -23.71 -12.34
CA SER A 144 -8.38 -24.26 -13.55
C SER A 144 -7.80 -25.64 -13.31
N LEU A 145 -7.07 -25.83 -12.21
CA LEU A 145 -6.47 -27.11 -11.82
C LEU A 145 -7.52 -28.18 -11.56
N LEU A 146 -8.52 -27.89 -10.73
CA LEU A 146 -9.57 -28.85 -10.39
C LEU A 146 -10.43 -29.18 -11.60
N SER A 147 -10.75 -28.20 -12.44
CA SER A 147 -11.50 -28.44 -13.66
C SER A 147 -10.72 -29.28 -14.67
N LEU A 148 -9.40 -29.08 -14.79
CA LEU A 148 -8.52 -29.91 -15.61
C LEU A 148 -8.49 -31.36 -15.10
N LEU A 149 -8.39 -31.56 -13.78
CA LEU A 149 -8.42 -32.89 -13.16
C LEU A 149 -9.75 -33.62 -13.43
N VAL A 150 -10.88 -32.93 -13.27
CA VAL A 150 -12.20 -33.50 -13.54
C VAL A 150 -12.33 -33.87 -15.02
N ILE A 151 -11.84 -33.04 -15.94
CA ILE A 151 -11.87 -33.34 -17.37
C ILE A 151 -10.92 -34.49 -17.74
N ALA A 152 -9.71 -34.53 -17.20
CA ALA A 152 -8.77 -35.62 -17.44
C ALA A 152 -9.32 -36.96 -16.95
N TYR A 153 -10.13 -36.95 -15.89
CA TYR A 153 -10.85 -38.12 -15.41
C TYR A 153 -12.03 -38.51 -16.32
N LEU A 154 -12.76 -37.54 -16.86
CA LEU A 154 -13.98 -37.77 -17.66
C LEU A 154 -13.73 -38.03 -19.15
N LEU A 155 -12.60 -37.58 -19.72
CA LEU A 155 -12.32 -37.68 -21.15
C LEU A 155 -11.42 -38.89 -21.49
N PRO A 156 -11.56 -39.49 -22.69
CA PRO A 156 -10.71 -40.58 -23.17
C PRO A 156 -9.24 -40.18 -23.23
N ALA A 157 -8.37 -41.20 -23.17
CA ALA A 157 -6.91 -41.09 -23.16
C ALA A 157 -6.25 -40.39 -24.37
N GLY A 158 -6.99 -39.77 -25.29
CA GLY A 158 -6.46 -39.00 -26.43
C GLY A 158 -6.52 -37.47 -26.28
N ILE A 159 -7.47 -36.92 -25.51
CA ILE A 159 -7.74 -35.47 -25.52
C ILE A 159 -6.77 -34.67 -24.62
N TRP A 160 -6.21 -35.31 -23.59
CA TRP A 160 -5.27 -34.68 -22.67
C TRP A 160 -3.99 -34.18 -23.37
N GLN A 161 -3.60 -34.79 -24.50
CA GLN A 161 -2.44 -34.35 -25.31
C GLN A 161 -2.69 -32.97 -25.93
N GLY A 162 -3.89 -32.73 -26.45
CA GLY A 162 -4.29 -31.42 -26.99
C GLY A 162 -4.24 -30.33 -25.91
N TYR A 163 -4.69 -30.65 -24.70
CA TYR A 163 -4.59 -29.76 -23.56
C TYR A 163 -3.14 -29.42 -23.18
N LEU A 164 -2.25 -30.40 -23.13
CA LEU A 164 -0.82 -30.16 -22.86
C LEU A 164 -0.19 -29.24 -23.90
N VAL A 165 -0.49 -29.46 -25.18
CA VAL A 165 -0.04 -28.59 -26.27
C VAL A 165 -0.58 -27.17 -26.08
N SER A 166 -1.86 -27.01 -25.74
CA SER A 166 -2.45 -25.69 -25.44
C SER A 166 -1.77 -25.02 -24.25
N VAL A 167 -1.47 -25.75 -23.16
CA VAL A 167 -0.75 -25.21 -21.99
C VAL A 167 0.67 -24.77 -22.37
N ALA A 168 1.41 -25.59 -23.11
CA ALA A 168 2.76 -25.25 -23.57
C ALA A 168 2.74 -24.02 -24.48
N ALA A 169 1.77 -23.93 -25.38
CA ALA A 169 1.60 -22.78 -26.26
C ALA A 169 1.20 -21.50 -25.49
N CYS A 170 0.37 -21.62 -24.43
CA CYS A 170 0.13 -20.53 -23.50
C CYS A 170 1.41 -20.03 -22.84
N ALA A 171 2.22 -20.96 -22.30
CA ALA A 171 3.48 -20.63 -21.64
C ALA A 171 4.46 -19.91 -22.58
N ALA A 172 4.51 -20.32 -23.86
CA ALA A 172 5.32 -19.66 -24.87
C ALA A 172 4.86 -18.22 -25.14
N VAL A 173 3.55 -18.00 -25.33
CA VAL A 173 2.99 -16.64 -25.52
C VAL A 173 3.28 -15.76 -24.29
N ILE A 174 3.10 -16.27 -23.07
CA ILE A 174 3.45 -15.56 -21.84
C ILE A 174 4.92 -15.15 -21.81
N GLY A 175 5.81 -16.10 -22.11
CA GLY A 175 7.26 -15.88 -22.09
C GLY A 175 7.70 -14.78 -23.06
N VAL A 176 7.07 -14.70 -24.23
CA VAL A 176 7.38 -13.69 -25.26
C VAL A 176 6.87 -12.31 -24.88
N PHE A 177 5.64 -12.20 -24.37
CA PHE A 177 5.01 -10.90 -24.13
C PHE A 177 5.34 -10.30 -22.75
N SER A 178 5.63 -11.13 -21.74
CA SER A 178 5.83 -10.66 -20.36
C SER A 178 6.92 -9.58 -20.19
N PRO A 179 8.11 -9.64 -20.82
CA PRO A 179 9.14 -8.62 -20.62
C PRO A 179 8.72 -7.25 -21.18
N ARG A 180 7.98 -7.24 -22.29
CA ARG A 180 7.49 -6.01 -22.93
C ARG A 180 6.38 -5.37 -22.11
N VAL A 181 5.46 -6.18 -21.58
CA VAL A 181 4.42 -5.69 -20.68
C VAL A 181 5.03 -5.12 -19.40
N ASP A 182 6.00 -5.80 -18.79
CA ASP A 182 6.68 -5.32 -17.59
C ASP A 182 7.33 -3.94 -17.80
N ARG A 183 8.04 -3.76 -18.93
CA ARG A 183 8.66 -2.49 -19.29
C ARG A 183 7.63 -1.37 -19.48
N LEU A 184 6.55 -1.64 -20.21
CA LEU A 184 5.49 -0.65 -20.47
C LEU A 184 4.68 -0.33 -19.20
N SER A 185 4.46 -1.32 -18.34
CA SER A 185 3.77 -1.14 -17.06
C SER A 185 4.55 -0.24 -16.12
N THR A 186 5.87 -0.48 -16.01
CA THR A 186 6.76 0.39 -15.22
C THR A 186 6.73 1.83 -15.74
N ALA A 187 6.86 2.02 -17.05
CA ALA A 187 6.79 3.34 -17.67
C ALA A 187 5.45 4.04 -17.45
N ALA A 188 4.33 3.31 -17.49
CA ALA A 188 3.00 3.85 -17.22
C ALA A 188 2.84 4.29 -15.76
N GLN A 189 3.36 3.52 -14.80
CA GLN A 189 3.35 3.88 -13.38
C GLN A 189 4.22 5.11 -13.09
N ASP A 190 5.41 5.19 -13.68
CA ASP A 190 6.28 6.36 -13.55
C ASP A 190 5.62 7.62 -14.12
N ASN A 191 4.94 7.50 -15.27
CA ASN A 191 4.19 8.60 -15.87
C ASN A 191 2.96 8.99 -15.04
N LEU A 192 2.26 8.03 -14.43
CA LEU A 192 1.15 8.28 -13.51
C LEU A 192 1.61 9.08 -12.29
N ALA A 193 2.74 8.71 -11.68
CA ALA A 193 3.31 9.43 -10.54
C ALA A 193 3.65 10.88 -10.91
N ARG A 194 4.29 11.10 -12.07
CA ARG A 194 4.60 12.45 -12.58
C ARG A 194 3.34 13.26 -12.86
N TYR A 195 2.32 12.67 -13.47
CA TYR A 195 1.05 13.34 -13.76
C TYR A 195 0.29 13.68 -12.47
N GLY A 196 0.24 12.74 -11.53
CA GLY A 196 -0.35 12.94 -10.20
C GLY A 196 0.30 14.08 -9.42
N GLN A 197 1.63 14.24 -9.52
CA GLN A 197 2.33 15.38 -8.91
C GLN A 197 1.88 16.73 -9.49
N VAL A 198 1.70 16.82 -10.81
CA VAL A 198 1.19 18.05 -11.46
C VAL A 198 -0.25 18.33 -11.02
N LEU A 199 -1.10 17.30 -11.01
CA LEU A 199 -2.48 17.40 -10.56
C LEU A 199 -2.61 17.79 -9.08
N GLY A 200 -1.66 17.40 -8.22
CA GLY A 200 -1.63 17.78 -6.81
C GLY A 200 -1.61 19.30 -6.58
N SER A 201 -1.13 20.07 -7.56
CA SER A 201 -1.11 21.54 -7.51
C SER A 201 -2.36 22.21 -8.12
N LEU A 202 -3.38 21.43 -8.54
CA LEU A 202 -4.62 21.93 -9.13
C LEU A 202 -5.28 23.00 -8.27
N TRP A 203 -5.48 22.72 -6.98
CA TRP A 203 -6.24 23.59 -6.08
C TRP A 203 -5.65 25.00 -6.06
N ALA A 204 -4.35 25.13 -5.78
CA ALA A 204 -3.67 26.43 -5.73
C ALA A 204 -3.71 27.15 -7.08
N ASN A 205 -3.46 26.46 -8.18
CA ASN A 205 -3.40 27.10 -9.50
C ASN A 205 -4.78 27.49 -10.05
N VAL A 206 -5.87 26.85 -9.61
CA VAL A 206 -7.24 27.16 -10.04
C VAL A 206 -7.91 28.17 -9.12
N THR A 207 -7.84 27.96 -7.80
CA THR A 207 -8.59 28.78 -6.82
C THR A 207 -8.02 30.17 -6.63
N LEU A 208 -6.70 30.35 -6.76
CA LEU A 208 -6.07 31.66 -6.66
C LEU A 208 -6.38 32.56 -7.87
N GLY A 209 -6.91 32.01 -8.97
CA GLY A 209 -7.32 32.80 -10.14
C GLY A 209 -6.19 33.45 -10.93
N ASN A 210 -4.92 33.18 -10.60
CA ASN A 210 -3.74 33.75 -11.27
C ASN A 210 -3.63 33.24 -12.72
N PRO A 211 -3.88 34.07 -13.76
CA PRO A 211 -4.01 33.60 -15.14
C PRO A 211 -2.72 32.97 -15.70
N ALA A 212 -1.56 33.54 -15.37
CA ALA A 212 -0.26 33.04 -15.82
C ALA A 212 0.05 31.65 -15.24
N ASN A 213 -0.12 31.47 -13.93
CA ASN A 213 0.06 30.19 -13.25
C ASN A 213 -0.88 29.12 -13.79
N LEU A 214 -2.16 29.49 -14.01
CA LEU A 214 -3.14 28.59 -14.58
C LEU A 214 -2.76 28.15 -16.01
N LEU A 215 -2.24 29.06 -16.84
CA LEU A 215 -1.76 28.74 -18.19
C LEU A 215 -0.59 27.75 -18.15
N HIS A 216 0.43 28.03 -17.32
CA HIS A 216 1.59 27.14 -17.16
C HIS A 216 1.22 25.77 -16.60
N TRP A 217 0.36 25.74 -15.59
CA TRP A 217 -0.14 24.51 -15.01
C TRP A 217 -0.93 23.70 -16.05
N ARG A 218 -1.83 24.34 -16.82
CA ARG A 218 -2.61 23.68 -17.89
C ARG A 218 -1.69 23.09 -18.96
N ALA A 219 -0.68 23.83 -19.41
CA ALA A 219 0.28 23.36 -20.41
C ALA A 219 1.04 22.12 -19.89
N ARG A 220 1.57 22.19 -18.65
CA ARG A 220 2.31 21.09 -18.03
C ARG A 220 1.42 19.87 -17.78
N ALA A 221 0.18 20.07 -17.34
CA ALA A 221 -0.79 19.00 -17.12
C ALA A 221 -1.19 18.31 -18.43
N ARG A 222 -1.34 19.06 -19.52
CA ARG A 222 -1.59 18.49 -20.86
C ARG A 222 -0.42 17.67 -21.36
N GLU A 223 0.81 18.18 -21.27
CA GLU A 223 2.00 17.47 -21.73
C GLU A 223 2.25 16.18 -20.95
N THR A 224 2.23 16.25 -19.61
CA THR A 224 2.43 15.07 -18.76
C THR A 224 1.26 14.09 -18.85
N GLY A 225 0.02 14.59 -18.94
CA GLY A 225 -1.17 13.78 -19.16
C GLY A 225 -1.10 13.02 -20.49
N ALA A 226 -0.72 13.69 -21.58
CA ALA A 226 -0.58 13.05 -22.90
C ALA A 226 0.44 11.90 -22.89
N ARG A 227 1.59 12.07 -22.22
CA ARG A 227 2.59 11.00 -22.06
C ARG A 227 2.03 9.83 -21.25
N TYR A 228 1.35 10.11 -20.14
CA TYR A 228 0.71 9.08 -19.33
C TYR A 228 -0.34 8.30 -20.13
N TYR A 229 -1.30 8.99 -20.75
CA TYR A 229 -2.35 8.35 -21.54
C TYR A 229 -1.79 7.54 -22.70
N HIS A 230 -0.79 8.06 -23.42
CA HIS A 230 -0.15 7.30 -24.49
C HIS A 230 0.54 6.03 -23.96
N SER A 231 1.25 6.11 -22.83
CA SER A 231 1.89 4.94 -22.22
C SER A 231 0.88 3.90 -21.72
N LEU A 232 -0.25 4.34 -21.19
CA LEU A 232 -1.34 3.47 -20.75
C LEU A 232 -2.00 2.75 -21.93
N THR A 233 -2.31 3.49 -23.01
CA THR A 233 -2.89 2.92 -24.23
C THR A 233 -1.93 1.95 -24.91
N ALA A 234 -0.63 2.26 -24.97
CA ALA A 234 0.38 1.37 -25.55
C ALA A 234 0.53 0.07 -24.74
N LEU A 235 0.49 0.16 -23.40
CA LEU A 235 0.46 -1.01 -22.52
C LEU A 235 -0.77 -1.88 -22.81
N GLU A 236 -1.94 -1.25 -22.94
CA GLU A 236 -3.19 -1.97 -23.15
C GLU A 236 -3.23 -2.68 -24.52
N TRP A 237 -2.73 -2.04 -25.58
CA TRP A 237 -2.60 -2.69 -26.90
C TRP A 237 -1.76 -3.95 -26.84
N VAL A 238 -0.64 -3.95 -26.11
CA VAL A 238 0.22 -5.13 -25.98
C VAL A 238 -0.49 -6.23 -25.19
N LYS A 239 -1.22 -5.88 -24.12
CA LYS A 239 -2.03 -6.84 -23.35
C LYS A 239 -3.12 -7.47 -24.20
N GLN A 240 -3.88 -6.67 -24.94
CA GLN A 240 -4.98 -7.16 -25.79
C GLN A 240 -4.46 -7.99 -26.97
N ALA A 241 -3.33 -7.61 -27.57
CA ALA A 241 -2.69 -8.42 -28.62
C ALA A 241 -2.24 -9.79 -28.08
N SER A 242 -1.63 -9.82 -26.89
CA SER A 242 -1.23 -11.06 -26.22
C SER A 242 -2.45 -11.96 -25.97
N ASN A 243 -3.57 -11.40 -25.51
CA ASN A 243 -4.79 -12.15 -25.24
C ASN A 243 -5.46 -12.68 -26.51
N GLY A 244 -5.55 -11.86 -27.56
CA GLY A 244 -6.08 -12.29 -28.84
C GLY A 244 -5.29 -13.46 -29.41
N LEU A 245 -3.96 -13.37 -29.42
CA LEU A 245 -3.08 -14.44 -29.87
C LEU A 245 -3.27 -15.71 -29.04
N LEU A 246 -3.36 -15.57 -27.72
CA LEU A 246 -3.55 -16.67 -26.81
C LEU A 246 -4.90 -17.37 -27.00
N GLY A 247 -5.97 -16.62 -27.19
CA GLY A 247 -7.29 -17.16 -27.54
C GLY A 247 -7.24 -17.97 -28.83
N LEU A 248 -6.58 -17.46 -29.88
CA LEU A 248 -6.43 -18.17 -31.15
C LEU A 248 -5.64 -19.48 -30.98
N VAL A 249 -4.51 -19.43 -30.28
CA VAL A 249 -3.60 -20.56 -30.07
C VAL A 249 -4.23 -21.65 -29.18
N THR A 250 -5.14 -21.29 -28.28
CA THR A 250 -5.79 -22.25 -27.37
C THR A 250 -7.10 -22.81 -27.93
N LEU A 251 -7.94 -21.95 -28.52
CA LEU A 251 -9.29 -22.33 -28.92
C LEU A 251 -9.33 -23.03 -30.27
N ILE A 252 -8.55 -22.59 -31.27
CA ILE A 252 -8.61 -23.17 -32.63
C ILE A 252 -8.17 -24.64 -32.66
N PRO A 253 -7.01 -25.03 -32.08
CA PRO A 253 -6.59 -26.44 -32.09
C PRO A 253 -7.56 -27.32 -31.29
N SER A 254 -8.07 -26.81 -30.17
CA SER A 254 -9.02 -27.54 -29.33
C SER A 254 -10.36 -27.75 -30.03
N ALA A 255 -10.89 -26.72 -30.69
CA ALA A 255 -12.11 -26.82 -31.50
C ALA A 255 -11.94 -27.84 -32.64
N TYR A 256 -10.79 -27.83 -33.31
CA TYR A 256 -10.45 -28.80 -34.36
C TYR A 256 -10.39 -30.23 -33.83
N LEU A 257 -9.71 -30.48 -32.71
CA LEU A 257 -9.60 -31.81 -32.10
C LEU A 257 -10.97 -32.34 -31.66
N ILE A 258 -11.79 -31.49 -31.04
CA ILE A 258 -13.15 -31.87 -30.63
C ILE A 258 -14.01 -32.19 -31.86
N TYR A 259 -13.93 -31.38 -32.92
CA TYR A 259 -14.65 -31.62 -34.16
C TYR A 259 -14.27 -32.96 -34.80
N GLN A 260 -12.96 -33.24 -34.91
CA GLN A 260 -12.48 -34.53 -35.41
C GLN A 260 -12.96 -35.70 -34.56
N MET A 261 -12.93 -35.55 -33.23
CA MET A 261 -13.35 -36.61 -32.33
C MET A 261 -14.84 -36.88 -32.40
N VAL A 262 -15.69 -35.86 -32.52
CA VAL A 262 -17.15 -36.03 -32.60
C VAL A 262 -17.59 -36.57 -33.96
N THR A 263 -16.84 -36.29 -35.03
CA THR A 263 -17.18 -36.71 -36.40
C THR A 263 -16.52 -38.03 -36.83
N ALA A 264 -15.71 -38.65 -35.97
CA ALA A 264 -15.01 -39.87 -36.34
C ALA A 264 -15.98 -41.07 -36.55
N PRO A 265 -15.75 -41.95 -37.54
CA PRO A 265 -16.73 -42.95 -37.98
C PRO A 265 -17.09 -44.07 -36.99
N ARG A 266 -16.40 -44.18 -35.84
CA ARG A 266 -16.55 -45.29 -34.88
C ARG A 266 -16.48 -44.81 -33.42
N VAL A 267 -17.20 -43.75 -33.11
CA VAL A 267 -17.20 -43.18 -31.75
C VAL A 267 -18.44 -43.64 -31.00
N GLU A 268 -18.24 -44.02 -29.74
CA GLU A 268 -19.32 -44.43 -28.86
C GLU A 268 -20.30 -43.25 -28.61
N PRO A 269 -21.63 -43.40 -28.81
CA PRO A 269 -22.58 -42.30 -28.68
C PRO A 269 -22.57 -41.61 -27.30
N ALA A 270 -22.28 -42.38 -26.24
CA ALA A 270 -22.11 -41.87 -24.88
C ALA A 270 -20.98 -40.85 -24.79
N LEU A 271 -19.89 -41.09 -25.52
CA LEU A 271 -18.71 -40.24 -25.54
C LEU A 271 -18.94 -38.92 -26.27
N VAL A 272 -19.70 -38.97 -27.37
CA VAL A 272 -20.14 -37.77 -28.10
C VAL A 272 -21.03 -36.90 -27.21
N ALA A 273 -22.01 -37.50 -26.52
CA ALA A 273 -22.90 -36.78 -25.61
C ALA A 273 -22.14 -36.16 -24.43
N ALA A 274 -21.23 -36.90 -23.78
CA ALA A 274 -20.41 -36.40 -22.69
C ALA A 274 -19.49 -35.23 -23.11
N THR A 275 -18.93 -35.30 -24.33
CA THR A 275 -18.09 -34.24 -24.89
C THR A 275 -18.89 -32.99 -25.24
N LEU A 276 -20.07 -33.15 -25.87
CA LEU A 276 -20.94 -32.03 -26.25
C LEU A 276 -21.50 -31.28 -25.05
N VAL A 277 -21.91 -32.00 -23.99
CA VAL A 277 -22.41 -31.37 -22.76
C VAL A 277 -21.30 -30.61 -22.03
N ASN A 278 -20.06 -31.12 -22.07
CA ASN A 278 -18.91 -30.47 -21.45
C ASN A 278 -18.21 -29.44 -22.36
N LEU A 279 -18.70 -29.21 -23.59
CA LEU A 279 -18.07 -28.33 -24.57
C LEU A 279 -17.89 -26.90 -24.04
N THR A 280 -18.94 -26.35 -23.43
CA THR A 280 -18.92 -25.02 -22.79
C THR A 280 -17.86 -24.96 -21.70
N ARG A 281 -17.72 -26.01 -20.90
CA ARG A 281 -16.74 -26.11 -19.81
C ARG A 281 -15.31 -26.22 -20.32
N ILE A 282 -15.08 -27.02 -21.36
CA ILE A 282 -13.79 -27.15 -22.06
C ILE A 282 -13.31 -25.78 -22.55
N PHE A 283 -14.18 -25.05 -23.27
CA PHE A 283 -13.83 -23.71 -23.74
C PHE A 283 -13.64 -22.72 -22.60
N HIS A 284 -14.43 -22.80 -21.53
CA HIS A 284 -14.22 -21.97 -20.34
C HIS A 284 -12.84 -22.20 -19.70
N ILE A 285 -12.33 -23.44 -19.65
CA ILE A 285 -11.02 -23.75 -19.06
C ILE A 285 -9.89 -23.27 -19.97
N LEU A 286 -10.02 -23.44 -21.28
CA LEU A 286 -9.04 -22.94 -22.25
C LEU A 286 -8.97 -21.41 -22.21
N ASN A 287 -10.12 -20.74 -22.13
CA ASN A 287 -10.19 -19.30 -21.92
C ASN A 287 -9.64 -18.89 -20.54
N SER A 288 -9.83 -19.74 -19.52
CA SER A 288 -9.25 -19.53 -18.20
C SER A 288 -7.73 -19.55 -18.30
N LEU A 289 -7.11 -20.59 -18.88
CA LEU A 289 -5.67 -20.61 -19.20
C LEU A 289 -5.21 -19.33 -19.92
N GLY A 290 -6.06 -18.80 -20.80
CA GLY A 290 -5.96 -17.47 -21.38
C GLY A 290 -5.74 -16.34 -20.37
N ALA A 291 -6.64 -16.27 -19.39
CA ALA A 291 -6.61 -15.29 -18.30
C ALA A 291 -5.41 -15.42 -17.34
N LEU A 292 -4.73 -16.58 -17.30
CA LEU A 292 -3.54 -16.80 -16.46
C LEU A 292 -2.42 -15.82 -16.80
N VAL A 293 -2.33 -15.40 -18.07
CA VAL A 293 -1.35 -14.40 -18.55
C VAL A 293 -1.62 -13.04 -17.95
N TYR A 294 -2.87 -12.60 -17.99
CA TYR A 294 -3.28 -11.35 -17.36
C TYR A 294 -2.99 -11.39 -15.88
N GLN A 295 -3.28 -12.52 -15.22
CA GLN A 295 -2.97 -12.64 -13.83
C GLN A 295 -1.46 -12.53 -13.58
N VAL A 296 -0.59 -13.23 -14.31
CA VAL A 296 0.87 -13.11 -14.12
C VAL A 296 1.36 -11.66 -14.32
N LEU A 297 0.78 -10.93 -15.27
CA LEU A 297 1.12 -9.52 -15.52
C LEU A 297 0.59 -8.58 -14.43
N GLU A 298 -0.64 -8.77 -13.99
CA GLU A 298 -1.22 -8.01 -12.88
C GLU A 298 -0.48 -8.26 -11.57
N PHE A 299 0.06 -9.46 -11.36
CA PHE A 299 0.92 -9.76 -10.22
C PHE A 299 2.12 -8.83 -10.16
N ARG A 300 2.80 -8.62 -11.30
CA ARG A 300 4.01 -7.79 -11.36
C ARG A 300 3.69 -6.34 -11.02
N ALA A 301 2.58 -5.81 -11.53
CA ALA A 301 2.13 -4.47 -11.20
C ALA A 301 1.76 -4.33 -9.71
N ALA A 302 1.02 -5.30 -9.16
CA ALA A 302 0.64 -5.30 -7.75
C ALA A 302 1.86 -5.47 -6.82
N ASP A 303 2.80 -6.34 -7.17
CA ASP A 303 4.06 -6.56 -6.44
C ASP A 303 4.95 -5.32 -6.48
N ALA A 304 5.00 -4.59 -7.60
CA ALA A 304 5.72 -3.31 -7.70
C ALA A 304 5.13 -2.23 -6.79
N ALA A 305 3.80 -2.08 -6.78
CA ALA A 305 3.12 -1.13 -5.88
C ALA A 305 3.37 -1.49 -4.40
N LEU A 306 3.30 -2.78 -4.07
CA LEU A 306 3.59 -3.27 -2.72
C LEU A 306 5.07 -3.05 -2.34
N ARG A 307 6.00 -3.34 -3.25
CA ARG A 307 7.45 -3.07 -3.08
C ARG A 307 7.71 -1.63 -2.71
N PHE A 308 7.10 -0.70 -3.45
CA PHE A 308 7.24 0.73 -3.20
C PHE A 308 6.82 1.13 -1.78
N VAL A 309 5.73 0.57 -1.27
CA VAL A 309 5.30 0.78 0.14
C VAL A 309 6.33 0.24 1.12
N PHE A 310 6.79 -1.01 0.93
CA PHE A 310 7.75 -1.64 1.84
C PHE A 310 9.14 -0.99 1.79
N GLU A 311 9.58 -0.48 0.64
CA GLU A 311 10.82 0.30 0.53
C GLU A 311 10.76 1.57 1.37
N ALA A 312 9.60 2.25 1.38
CA ALA A 312 9.39 3.43 2.23
C ALA A 312 9.36 3.11 3.74
N THR A 313 9.17 1.86 4.15
CA THR A 313 9.30 1.46 5.57
C THR A 313 10.75 1.44 6.05
N THR A 314 11.71 1.51 5.14
CA THR A 314 13.14 1.54 5.46
C THR A 314 13.61 2.99 5.47
N PRO A 315 13.81 3.59 6.66
CA PRO A 315 14.36 4.94 6.74
C PRO A 315 15.77 4.99 6.14
N PRO A 316 16.18 6.12 5.54
CA PRO A 316 17.50 6.29 4.99
C PRO A 316 18.57 6.08 6.08
N ALA A 317 19.74 5.59 5.69
CA ALA A 317 20.88 5.48 6.59
C ALA A 317 21.19 6.88 7.14
N GLN A 318 21.08 7.05 8.46
CA GLN A 318 21.40 8.30 9.11
C GLN A 318 22.91 8.54 9.01
N HIS A 319 23.32 9.46 8.16
CA HIS A 319 24.55 10.19 8.41
C HIS A 319 24.18 11.20 9.48
N ALA A 320 24.63 11.01 10.73
CA ALA A 320 24.46 12.02 11.77
C ALA A 320 25.27 13.24 11.34
N PRO A 321 24.66 14.33 10.81
CA PRO A 321 25.42 15.53 10.56
C PRO A 321 25.76 16.05 11.95
N GLN A 322 27.05 16.21 12.26
CA GLN A 322 27.41 17.02 13.41
C GLN A 322 26.78 18.40 13.18
N PRO A 323 25.97 18.91 14.11
CA PRO A 323 25.29 20.17 13.91
C PRO A 323 26.36 21.25 13.72
N PRO A 324 26.39 22.00 12.59
CA PRO A 324 27.20 23.21 12.55
C PRO A 324 26.64 24.12 13.64
N CYS A 325 27.41 24.34 14.70
CA CYS A 325 27.06 25.22 15.81
C CYS A 325 27.75 26.58 15.65
N GLU A 326 27.80 27.09 14.42
CA GLU A 326 28.46 28.37 14.15
C GLU A 326 27.48 29.53 14.39
N GLY A 327 27.85 30.41 15.33
CA GLY A 327 27.09 31.63 15.62
C GLY A 327 25.79 31.40 16.40
N ILE A 328 25.63 30.26 17.07
CA ILE A 328 24.52 30.03 18.01
C ILE A 328 24.86 30.61 19.39
N LEU A 329 23.97 31.42 19.94
CA LEU A 329 24.03 31.97 21.29
C LEU A 329 22.97 31.31 22.18
N LEU A 330 23.33 30.96 23.41
CA LEU A 330 22.41 30.56 24.48
C LEU A 330 22.34 31.68 25.50
N ASN A 331 21.15 32.27 25.72
CA ASN A 331 20.98 33.43 26.62
C ASN A 331 22.01 34.54 26.34
N ASP A 332 22.23 34.82 25.05
CA ASP A 332 23.20 35.81 24.54
C ASP A 332 24.70 35.47 24.78
N ALA A 333 25.03 34.28 25.29
CA ALA A 333 26.40 33.78 25.39
C ALA A 333 26.75 32.77 24.28
N PRO A 334 27.96 32.78 23.71
CA PRO A 334 28.36 31.83 22.67
C PRO A 334 28.42 30.40 23.20
N ILE A 335 27.93 29.45 22.40
CA ILE A 335 27.96 28.03 22.73
C ILE A 335 29.28 27.43 22.19
N PRO A 336 30.15 26.88 23.05
CA PRO A 336 31.45 26.38 22.62
C PRO A 336 31.36 25.07 21.84
N ASP A 337 30.42 24.19 22.20
CA ASP A 337 30.19 22.91 21.49
C ASP A 337 28.78 22.34 21.81
N GLY A 338 28.16 21.66 20.85
CA GLY A 338 26.81 21.08 20.96
C GLY A 338 26.66 20.03 22.08
N PRO A 339 27.56 19.04 22.23
CA PRO A 339 27.53 18.06 23.30
C PRO A 339 27.67 18.66 24.71
N ALA A 340 28.45 19.74 24.86
CA ALA A 340 28.60 20.43 26.13
C ALA A 340 27.27 21.09 26.58
N LEU A 341 26.55 21.70 25.63
CA LEU A 341 25.21 22.24 25.86
C LEU A 341 24.22 21.15 26.28
N VAL A 342 24.22 20.00 25.60
CA VAL A 342 23.35 18.86 25.94
C VAL A 342 23.58 18.42 27.38
N LYS A 343 24.84 18.35 27.81
CA LYS A 343 25.20 18.00 29.19
C LYS A 343 24.72 19.05 30.18
N GLN A 344 24.91 20.34 29.87
CA GLN A 344 24.46 21.45 30.71
C GLN A 344 22.94 21.44 30.91
N LEU A 345 22.17 21.35 29.82
CA LEU A 345 20.70 21.38 29.86
C LEU A 345 20.10 20.16 30.57
N ARG A 346 20.73 18.99 30.46
CA ARG A 346 20.31 17.78 31.20
C ARG A 346 20.53 17.88 32.71
N SER A 347 21.59 18.58 33.12
CA SER A 347 21.91 18.76 34.53
C SER A 347 21.02 19.81 35.21
N ALA A 348 20.42 20.73 34.43
CA ALA A 348 19.52 21.74 34.96
C ALA A 348 18.21 21.11 35.49
N PRO A 349 17.78 21.43 36.73
CA PRO A 349 16.50 20.95 37.25
C PRO A 349 15.32 21.60 36.53
N CYS A 350 15.40 22.91 36.29
CA CYS A 350 14.42 23.74 35.61
C CYS A 350 15.11 25.00 35.06
N GLY A 351 14.42 25.77 34.23
CA GLY A 351 14.93 27.06 33.73
C GLY A 351 14.56 27.32 32.27
N ARG A 352 14.61 28.60 31.87
CA ARG A 352 14.31 29.05 30.50
C ARG A 352 15.59 29.44 29.78
N TYR A 353 15.78 28.90 28.59
CA TYR A 353 16.96 29.09 27.76
C TYR A 353 16.55 29.51 26.35
N THR A 354 17.07 30.62 25.86
CA THR A 354 16.78 31.14 24.54
C THR A 354 17.98 30.91 23.61
N LEU A 355 17.75 30.19 22.52
CA LEU A 355 18.69 29.96 21.43
C LEU A 355 18.51 31.03 20.35
N ARG A 356 19.59 31.73 20.01
CA ARG A 356 19.65 32.76 18.97
C ARG A 356 20.77 32.46 17.98
N GLY A 357 20.64 32.96 16.76
CA GLY A 357 21.64 32.77 15.70
C GLY A 357 21.03 33.02 14.32
N PRO A 358 21.85 33.24 13.29
CA PRO A 358 21.37 33.54 11.95
C PRO A 358 20.52 32.40 11.34
N ASN A 359 19.74 32.67 10.31
CA ASN A 359 19.02 31.63 9.58
C ASN A 359 20.02 30.64 8.98
N GLY A 360 19.74 29.33 9.10
CA GLY A 360 20.66 28.28 8.66
C GLY A 360 21.78 27.91 9.65
N SER A 361 21.95 28.63 10.78
CA SER A 361 22.98 28.34 11.81
C SER A 361 22.81 27.01 12.56
N GLY A 362 21.78 26.21 12.26
CA GLY A 362 21.61 24.88 12.87
C GLY A 362 20.77 24.81 14.15
N LYS A 363 20.09 25.89 14.57
CA LYS A 363 19.22 25.94 15.77
C LYS A 363 18.22 24.77 15.87
N THR A 364 17.41 24.54 14.84
CA THR A 364 16.47 23.41 14.79
C THR A 364 17.19 22.05 14.83
N THR A 365 18.37 21.93 14.21
CA THR A 365 19.20 20.71 14.29
C THR A 365 19.58 20.42 15.74
N LEU A 366 19.97 21.45 16.48
CA LEU A 366 20.38 21.36 17.87
C LEU A 366 19.21 20.93 18.77
N LEU A 367 18.02 21.53 18.58
CA LEU A 367 16.79 21.10 19.28
C LEU A 367 16.48 19.61 19.00
N LEU A 368 16.53 19.17 17.75
CA LEU A 368 16.27 17.77 17.42
C LEU A 368 17.36 16.83 17.93
N GLY A 369 18.61 17.30 18.03
CA GLY A 369 19.71 16.60 18.69
C GLY A 369 19.46 16.43 20.20
N LEU A 370 18.97 17.47 20.88
CA LEU A 370 18.54 17.40 22.28
C LEU A 370 17.42 16.38 22.48
N LYS A 371 16.39 16.41 21.61
CA LYS A 371 15.31 15.42 21.60
C LYS A 371 15.82 14.00 21.32
N ALA A 372 16.80 13.82 20.44
CA ALA A 372 17.39 12.52 20.14
C ALA A 372 18.18 11.97 21.33
N ALA A 373 18.83 12.85 22.08
CA ALA A 373 19.62 12.46 23.23
C ALA A 373 18.73 11.93 24.36
N ASP A 374 17.68 12.65 24.73
CA ASP A 374 16.76 12.30 25.83
C ASP A 374 15.30 12.17 25.34
N PRO A 375 14.97 11.10 24.59
CA PRO A 375 13.71 11.01 23.87
C PRO A 375 12.48 10.87 24.76
N ASP A 376 12.58 10.26 25.94
CA ASP A 376 11.41 10.01 26.78
C ASP A 376 11.05 11.22 27.66
N ASN A 377 12.05 12.02 28.08
CA ASN A 377 11.83 13.16 28.96
C ASN A 377 11.77 14.52 28.25
N THR A 378 11.95 14.54 26.93
CA THR A 378 12.00 15.78 26.13
C THR A 378 10.84 15.84 25.15
N LEU A 379 10.08 16.93 25.13
CA LEU A 379 9.05 17.19 24.13
C LEU A 379 9.56 18.26 23.17
N TYR A 380 9.49 17.99 21.86
CA TYR A 380 9.79 18.96 20.82
C TYR A 380 8.49 19.48 20.22
N LEU A 381 8.33 20.79 20.25
CA LEU A 381 7.18 21.52 19.73
C LEU A 381 7.59 22.24 18.43
N PRO A 382 7.25 21.69 17.25
CA PRO A 382 7.56 22.33 15.98
C PRO A 382 6.67 23.56 15.73
N VAL A 383 7.02 24.37 14.74
CA VAL A 383 6.18 25.48 14.24
C VAL A 383 4.78 25.01 13.87
N SER A 384 4.68 23.82 13.25
CA SER A 384 3.43 23.15 12.87
C SER A 384 2.93 22.17 13.94
N PHE A 385 2.96 22.57 15.21
CA PHE A 385 2.59 21.71 16.35
C PHE A 385 1.15 21.17 16.28
N GLU A 386 0.27 21.81 15.52
CA GLU A 386 -1.10 21.36 15.23
C GLU A 386 -1.17 20.02 14.46
N GLN A 387 -0.07 19.59 13.84
CA GLN A 387 0.03 18.26 13.21
C GLN A 387 0.30 17.14 14.22
N LEU A 388 0.65 17.48 15.47
CA LEU A 388 0.80 16.50 16.55
C LEU A 388 -0.57 16.16 17.12
N ALA A 389 -0.72 14.93 17.60
CA ALA A 389 -1.93 14.50 18.28
C ALA A 389 -1.94 15.00 19.73
N TRP A 390 -2.92 15.85 20.06
CA TRP A 390 -3.16 16.40 21.39
C TRP A 390 -4.43 15.80 21.98
N ARG A 391 -4.53 15.73 23.32
CA ARG A 391 -5.78 15.34 24.00
C ARG A 391 -6.84 16.41 23.83
N SER A 392 -6.41 17.67 23.83
CA SER A 392 -7.29 18.81 23.63
C SER A 392 -7.69 18.95 22.16
N ALA A 393 -8.99 19.13 21.90
CA ALA A 393 -9.45 19.54 20.59
C ALA A 393 -8.93 20.96 20.28
N LEU A 394 -8.25 21.12 19.15
CA LEU A 394 -7.68 22.40 18.70
C LEU A 394 -8.52 23.06 17.59
N ASP A 395 -9.54 22.37 17.10
CA ASP A 395 -10.41 22.83 16.01
C ASP A 395 -11.18 24.09 16.41
N GLY A 396 -11.30 25.03 15.47
CA GLY A 396 -12.02 26.30 15.69
C GLY A 396 -11.31 27.34 16.57
N LEU A 397 -10.18 26.99 17.19
CA LEU A 397 -9.37 27.92 17.99
C LEU A 397 -8.45 28.77 17.09
N SER A 398 -8.16 29.99 17.54
CA SER A 398 -7.10 30.84 16.97
C SER A 398 -5.70 30.28 17.28
N SER A 399 -4.69 30.67 16.51
CA SER A 399 -3.30 30.20 16.69
C SER A 399 -2.78 30.43 18.12
N GLY A 400 -3.14 31.54 18.76
CA GLY A 400 -2.78 31.86 20.13
C GLY A 400 -3.50 30.99 21.16
N GLU A 401 -4.80 30.76 21.00
CA GLU A 401 -5.57 29.87 21.87
C GLU A 401 -5.07 28.43 21.77
N ARG A 402 -4.76 27.96 20.56
CA ARG A 402 -4.13 26.64 20.35
C ARG A 402 -2.81 26.53 21.11
N MET A 403 -1.93 27.54 20.98
CA MET A 403 -0.66 27.56 21.70
C MET A 403 -0.87 27.49 23.21
N MET A 404 -1.76 28.31 23.78
CA MET A 404 -2.02 28.29 25.22
C MET A 404 -2.59 26.95 25.69
N ARG A 405 -3.45 26.32 24.90
CA ARG A 405 -4.02 25.01 25.21
C ARG A 405 -2.96 23.92 25.20
N VAL A 406 -2.07 23.95 24.21
CA VAL A 406 -0.94 23.03 24.10
C VAL A 406 0.06 23.21 25.26
N LEU A 407 0.40 24.45 25.62
CA LEU A 407 1.29 24.74 26.75
C LEU A 407 0.70 24.25 28.07
N ALA A 408 -0.60 24.43 28.29
CA ALA A 408 -1.29 23.88 29.46
C ALA A 408 -1.21 22.36 29.50
N GLU A 409 -1.50 21.69 28.37
CA GLU A 409 -1.43 20.23 28.27
C GLU A 409 0.00 19.70 28.53
N VAL A 410 1.03 20.34 28.00
CA VAL A 410 2.45 19.98 28.25
C VAL A 410 2.84 20.20 29.72
N GLY A 411 2.26 21.20 30.38
CA GLY A 411 2.43 21.44 31.81
C GLY A 411 1.95 20.27 32.67
N GLU A 412 0.87 19.63 32.26
CA GLU A 412 0.26 18.48 32.93
C GLU A 412 0.97 17.14 32.67
N MET A 413 1.94 17.08 31.73
CA MET A 413 2.71 15.86 31.43
C MET A 413 3.88 15.70 32.41
N PRO A 414 3.81 14.86 33.46
CA PRO A 414 4.90 14.72 34.43
C PRO A 414 6.19 14.13 33.84
N GLU A 415 6.07 13.31 32.79
CA GLU A 415 7.19 12.69 32.10
C GLU A 415 8.04 13.68 31.30
N VAL A 416 7.46 14.81 30.88
CA VAL A 416 8.18 15.84 30.11
C VAL A 416 8.95 16.75 31.07
N ARG A 417 10.25 16.51 31.21
CA ARG A 417 11.17 17.38 31.97
C ARG A 417 11.70 18.55 31.13
N CYS A 418 11.87 18.35 29.82
CA CYS A 418 12.42 19.35 28.91
C CYS A 418 11.45 19.65 27.77
N LEU A 419 11.10 20.92 27.57
CA LEU A 419 10.29 21.42 26.46
C LEU A 419 11.18 22.18 25.48
N LEU A 420 11.19 21.78 24.22
CA LEU A 420 11.93 22.42 23.14
C LEU A 420 10.94 23.10 22.21
N LEU A 421 11.01 24.43 22.08
CA LEU A 421 10.12 25.20 21.20
C LEU A 421 10.88 25.74 20.00
N ASP A 422 10.40 25.42 18.80
CA ASP A 422 10.97 25.91 17.55
C ASP A 422 10.09 27.01 16.98
N GLU A 423 10.60 28.25 16.96
CA GLU A 423 9.96 29.44 16.35
C GLU A 423 8.48 29.60 16.71
N TRP A 424 8.14 29.34 17.98
CA TRP A 424 6.76 29.34 18.47
C TRP A 424 6.08 30.70 18.35
N ASP A 425 6.85 31.78 18.27
CA ASP A 425 6.40 33.17 18.17
C ASP A 425 6.14 33.64 16.72
N ALA A 426 6.45 32.82 15.71
CA ALA A 426 6.38 33.22 14.30
C ALA A 426 4.96 33.61 13.81
N ASN A 427 3.93 32.95 14.35
CA ASN A 427 2.54 33.08 13.89
C ASN A 427 1.59 33.71 14.93
N LEU A 428 2.13 34.34 15.99
CA LEU A 428 1.37 34.90 17.09
C LEU A 428 1.39 36.44 17.09
N ASP A 429 0.27 37.06 17.44
CA ASP A 429 0.23 38.50 17.73
C ASP A 429 0.91 38.84 19.06
N GLN A 430 1.21 40.12 19.29
CA GLN A 430 1.93 40.56 20.49
C GLN A 430 1.20 40.22 21.80
N GLY A 431 -0.13 40.22 21.82
CA GLY A 431 -0.91 39.88 23.02
C GLY A 431 -0.76 38.40 23.36
N ASN A 432 -0.88 37.54 22.34
CA ASN A 432 -0.69 36.11 22.47
C ASN A 432 0.77 35.72 22.77
N ILE A 433 1.75 36.44 22.22
CA ILE A 433 3.16 36.28 22.60
C ILE A 433 3.37 36.55 24.09
N ARG A 434 2.80 37.65 24.63
CA ARG A 434 2.93 37.95 26.08
C ARG A 434 2.30 36.88 26.95
N ARG A 435 1.12 36.37 26.56
CA ARG A 435 0.43 35.30 27.30
C ARG A 435 1.24 34.00 27.28
N ALA A 436 1.75 33.61 26.13
CA ALA A 436 2.60 32.44 25.99
C ALA A 436 3.94 32.62 26.72
N ASP A 437 4.55 33.82 26.67
CA ASP A 437 5.77 34.15 27.42
C ASP A 437 5.56 33.98 28.93
N ALA A 438 4.42 34.41 29.47
CA ALA A 438 4.07 34.24 30.88
C ALA A 438 3.86 32.75 31.24
N ALA A 439 3.14 31.99 30.42
CA ALA A 439 2.96 30.55 30.63
C ALA A 439 4.28 29.79 30.56
N LEU A 440 5.17 30.13 29.62
CA LEU A 440 6.50 29.54 29.51
C LEU A 440 7.38 29.88 30.72
N ALA A 441 7.26 31.09 31.28
CA ALA A 441 7.96 31.47 32.51
C ALA A 441 7.48 30.64 33.71
N GLU A 442 6.18 30.39 33.82
CA GLU A 442 5.63 29.51 34.85
C GLU A 442 6.10 28.06 34.67
N LEU A 443 6.05 27.54 33.44
CA LEU A 443 6.55 26.19 33.12
C LEU A 443 8.04 26.04 33.44
N ALA A 444 8.84 27.08 33.17
CA ALA A 444 10.27 27.10 33.42
C ALA A 444 10.66 27.03 34.91
N GLN A 445 9.72 27.26 35.84
CA GLN A 445 9.95 27.05 37.28
C GLN A 445 9.97 25.55 37.65
N ARG A 446 9.43 24.68 36.78
CA ARG A 446 9.25 23.25 37.06
C ARG A 446 9.90 22.35 36.00
N LYS A 447 10.12 22.88 34.79
CA LYS A 447 10.67 22.19 33.62
C LYS A 447 11.82 22.99 33.03
N VAL A 448 12.66 22.34 32.23
CA VAL A 448 13.63 23.03 31.37
C VAL A 448 12.92 23.44 30.09
N VAL A 449 12.93 24.71 29.74
CA VAL A 449 12.34 25.27 28.52
C VAL A 449 13.46 25.80 27.65
N VAL A 450 13.62 25.26 26.45
CA VAL A 450 14.58 25.74 25.45
C VAL A 450 13.80 26.25 24.25
N GLU A 451 13.96 27.52 23.90
CA GLU A 451 13.20 28.14 22.82
C GLU A 451 14.11 28.76 21.76
N VAL A 452 13.68 28.68 20.51
CA VAL A 452 14.25 29.43 19.39
C VAL A 452 13.31 30.60 19.09
N ARG A 453 13.85 31.83 19.09
CA ARG A 453 13.09 33.05 18.76
C ARG A 453 13.69 33.78 17.56
N HIS A 454 12.83 34.32 16.69
CA HIS A 454 13.23 35.13 15.54
C HIS A 454 13.45 36.61 15.87
N ARG A 455 12.74 37.15 16.87
CA ARG A 455 12.79 38.57 17.22
C ARG A 455 13.58 38.81 18.50
N ARG A 456 14.33 39.91 18.53
CA ARG A 456 14.75 40.54 19.80
C ARG A 456 13.48 40.90 20.55
N SER A 457 13.15 40.12 21.59
CA SER A 457 12.45 40.69 22.72
C SER A 457 13.36 41.79 23.26
N ALA A 458 13.02 43.04 23.00
CA ALA A 458 13.51 44.15 23.80
C ALA A 458 13.01 43.88 25.22
N LEU A 459 13.87 43.27 26.04
CA LEU A 459 13.73 43.28 27.48
C LEU A 459 13.88 44.75 27.89
N HIS A 460 12.83 45.30 28.49
CA HIS A 460 12.97 46.38 29.44
C HIS A 460 13.37 45.81 30.79
#